data_AF-A0A2V9IL14-F1
#
_entry.id   AF-A0A2V9IL14-F1
#
_cell.length_a   1.000
_cell.length_b   1.000
_cell.length_c   1.000
_cell.angle_alpha   90.00
_cell.angle_beta   90.00
_cell.angle_gamma   90.00
#
_symmetry.space_group_name_H-M   'P 1'
#
loop_
_entity.id
_entity.type
_entity.pdbx_description
1 polymer ?
#
loop_
_entity_poly.entity_id
_entity_poly.type
_entity_poly.pdbx_seq_one_letter_code
_entity_poly.pdbx_strand_id
1 'polypeptide(L)'
;MSARLQAALRRPPFEGLGFPPRTVREHYQILEDTLVGHQLPAYQKTSKRKPVATAKFYLFDVGVANTLKHTPVIEAGSDAYGRALEHLVFLELRSFLDYHRLDHELTYWRSRSQFEVDFLVGDDIGIEVKSKSRVSPRDYKGLSALTEEVRLKRKIVICGEKMRRRDDDGTEIMPATRFFEELWSGRFLD
;
A
#
# COMPACT_ATOMS: atom_id res chain seq x y z
N MET A 1 -8.41 12.03 -16.33
CA MET A 1 -8.30 12.75 -15.05
C MET A 1 -6.84 13.05 -14.78
N SER A 2 -6.49 14.33 -14.64
CA SER A 2 -5.12 14.84 -14.58
C SER A 2 -4.30 14.23 -13.44
N ALA A 3 -3.01 13.95 -13.70
CA ALA A 3 -2.00 13.49 -12.74
C ALA A 3 -1.89 14.35 -11.46
N ARG A 4 -2.46 15.57 -11.47
CA ARG A 4 -2.59 16.44 -10.29
C ARG A 4 -3.52 15.90 -9.20
N LEU A 5 -4.51 15.06 -9.53
CA LEU A 5 -5.45 14.53 -8.53
C LEU A 5 -4.85 13.36 -7.73
N GLN A 6 -3.97 12.55 -8.33
CA GLN A 6 -3.27 11.48 -7.63
C GLN A 6 -2.20 12.00 -6.64
N ALA A 7 -1.65 13.20 -6.88
CA ALA A 7 -0.70 13.83 -5.97
C ALA A 7 -1.36 14.37 -4.69
N ALA A 8 -2.64 14.75 -4.74
CA ALA A 8 -3.35 15.34 -3.60
C ALA A 8 -3.70 14.32 -2.50
N LEU A 9 -3.85 13.04 -2.85
CA LEU A 9 -4.18 11.97 -1.90
C LEU A 9 -2.95 11.36 -1.20
N ARG A 10 -1.76 11.91 -1.45
CA ARG A 10 -0.47 11.39 -0.96
C ARG A 10 0.47 12.46 -0.40
N ARG A 11 -0.03 13.69 -0.30
CA ARG A 11 0.55 14.71 0.58
C ARG A 11 -0.06 14.55 1.95
N PRO A 12 0.63 14.92 3.04
CA PRO A 12 -0.07 15.13 4.29
C PRO A 12 -1.23 16.10 4.02
N PRO A 13 -2.48 15.81 4.47
CA PRO A 13 -3.74 16.44 4.08
C PRO A 13 -3.83 17.92 4.47
N PHE A 14 -2.78 18.47 5.07
CA PHE A 14 -2.67 19.86 5.51
C PHE A 14 -1.60 20.65 4.76
N GLU A 15 -0.85 20.02 3.84
CA GLU A 15 0.16 20.70 3.03
C GLU A 15 -0.53 21.62 2.00
N GLY A 16 -0.66 22.90 2.36
CA GLY A 16 -1.38 23.92 1.57
C GLY A 16 -2.56 24.58 2.29
N LEU A 17 -2.93 24.13 3.50
CA LEU A 17 -4.02 24.72 4.31
C LEU A 17 -3.56 25.87 5.23
N GLY A 18 -2.30 26.30 5.14
CA GLY A 18 -1.77 27.44 5.92
C GLY A 18 -1.42 27.13 7.38
N PHE A 19 -1.59 25.89 7.84
CA PHE A 19 -1.18 25.49 9.19
C PHE A 19 0.34 25.32 9.30
N PRO A 20 0.95 25.66 10.46
CA PRO A 20 2.34 25.33 10.72
C PRO A 20 2.59 23.81 10.63
N PRO A 21 3.70 23.34 10.03
CA PRO A 21 4.01 21.91 9.92
C PRO A 21 4.00 21.15 11.26
N ARG A 22 4.31 21.84 12.35
CA ARG A 22 4.23 21.30 13.72
C ARG A 22 2.81 20.93 14.10
N THR A 23 1.85 21.82 13.86
CA THR A 23 0.43 21.60 14.17
C THR A 23 -0.10 20.39 13.40
N VAL A 24 0.27 20.27 12.12
CA VAL A 24 -0.09 19.12 11.28
C VAL A 24 0.40 17.81 11.88
N ARG A 25 1.66 17.78 12.34
CA ARG A 25 2.24 16.60 12.97
C ARG A 25 1.56 16.24 14.28
N GLU A 26 1.23 17.23 15.10
CA GLU A 26 0.52 17.04 16.38
C GLU A 26 -0.87 16.42 16.16
N HIS A 27 -1.60 16.84 15.12
CA HIS A 27 -2.90 16.22 14.78
C HIS A 27 -2.75 14.76 14.37
N TYR A 28 -1.73 14.45 13.57
CA TYR A 28 -1.43 13.07 13.20
C TYR A 28 -1.07 12.20 14.39
N GLN A 29 -0.25 12.74 15.30
CA GLN A 29 0.11 12.05 16.53
C GLN A 29 -1.14 11.72 17.36
N ILE A 30 -2.08 12.66 17.50
CA ILE A 30 -3.35 12.39 18.20
C ILE A 30 -4.13 11.25 17.55
N LEU A 31 -4.20 11.22 16.21
CA LEU A 31 -4.90 10.14 15.51
C LEU A 31 -4.22 8.77 15.71
N GLU A 32 -2.90 8.74 15.80
CA GLU A 32 -2.14 7.51 16.10
C GLU A 32 -2.30 7.08 17.55
N ASP A 33 -2.15 8.01 18.51
CA ASP A 33 -2.27 7.75 19.95
C ASP A 33 -3.69 7.27 20.33
N THR A 34 -4.69 7.69 19.57
CA THR A 34 -6.09 7.26 19.73
C THR A 34 -6.45 6.03 18.92
N LEU A 35 -5.50 5.43 18.18
CA LEU A 35 -5.68 4.28 17.30
C LEU A 35 -6.72 4.50 16.18
N VAL A 36 -7.00 5.76 15.84
CA VAL A 36 -7.92 6.16 14.76
C VAL A 36 -7.19 6.25 13.41
N GLY A 37 -5.87 6.28 13.41
CA GLY A 37 -5.11 6.12 12.17
C GLY A 37 -3.68 5.68 12.39
N HIS A 38 -3.01 5.41 11.28
CA HIS A 38 -1.73 4.73 11.25
C HIS A 38 -0.86 5.30 10.14
N GLN A 39 0.38 5.65 10.46
CA GLN A 39 1.38 5.93 9.45
C GLN A 39 1.92 4.64 8.82
N LEU A 40 2.11 4.69 7.51
CA LEU A 40 2.87 3.72 6.74
C LEU A 40 4.16 4.41 6.29
N PRO A 41 5.30 4.15 6.96
CA PRO A 41 6.56 4.81 6.65
C PRO A 41 7.09 4.37 5.28
N ALA A 42 7.90 5.24 4.69
CA ALA A 42 8.55 4.95 3.42
C ALA A 42 9.82 4.11 3.63
N TYR A 43 9.98 3.06 2.85
CA TYR A 43 11.16 2.23 2.78
C TYR A 43 12.38 3.02 2.30
N GLN A 44 13.43 3.10 3.12
CA GLN A 44 14.61 3.95 2.86
C GLN A 44 15.85 3.20 2.37
N LYS A 45 15.85 1.86 2.36
CA LYS A 45 17.06 1.05 2.12
C LYS A 45 17.37 0.83 0.62
N THR A 46 17.16 1.86 -0.21
CA THR A 46 17.49 1.82 -1.65
C THR A 46 18.60 2.83 -1.98
N SER A 47 19.65 2.36 -2.66
CA SER A 47 20.86 3.15 -2.93
C SER A 47 20.91 3.74 -4.34
N LYS A 48 20.39 3.02 -5.34
CA LYS A 48 20.36 3.44 -6.75
C LYS A 48 19.20 4.41 -7.00
N ARG A 49 18.03 4.15 -6.40
CA ARG A 49 16.87 5.06 -6.47
C ARG A 49 16.64 5.71 -5.11
N LYS A 50 16.79 7.02 -5.04
CA LYS A 50 16.48 7.79 -3.82
C LYS A 50 14.98 7.69 -3.50
N PRO A 51 14.61 7.17 -2.33
CA PRO A 51 13.22 7.09 -1.91
C PRO A 51 12.67 8.46 -1.50
N VAL A 52 11.34 8.58 -1.53
CA VAL A 52 10.61 9.65 -0.85
C VAL A 52 10.59 9.36 0.65
N ALA A 53 10.60 10.40 1.49
CA ALA A 53 10.62 10.25 2.95
C ALA A 53 9.23 10.38 3.61
N THR A 54 8.26 10.97 2.94
CA THR A 54 6.93 11.27 3.49
C THR A 54 6.16 9.97 3.76
N ALA A 55 5.65 9.75 4.97
CA ALA A 55 4.79 8.61 5.25
C ALA A 55 3.42 8.72 4.54
N LYS A 56 2.83 7.58 4.18
CA LYS A 56 1.39 7.49 3.88
C LYS A 56 0.61 7.40 5.20
N PHE A 57 -0.67 7.74 5.17
CA PHE A 57 -1.54 7.62 6.35
C PHE A 57 -2.85 6.93 5.99
N TYR A 58 -3.26 5.99 6.85
CA TYR A 58 -4.48 5.22 6.71
C TYR A 58 -5.31 5.35 7.99
N LEU A 59 -6.62 5.50 7.85
CA LEU A 59 -7.53 5.46 8.98
C LEU A 59 -7.76 4.00 9.40
N PHE A 60 -8.23 3.79 10.62
CA PHE A 60 -8.52 2.46 11.15
C PHE A 60 -9.61 1.69 10.38
N ASP A 61 -10.47 2.41 9.63
CA ASP A 61 -11.61 1.84 8.90
C ASP A 61 -11.74 2.41 7.48
N VAL A 62 -12.02 1.53 6.51
CA VAL A 62 -12.17 1.88 5.09
C VAL A 62 -13.46 2.68 4.85
N GLY A 63 -14.55 2.34 5.55
CA GLY A 63 -15.82 3.05 5.49
C GLY A 63 -15.67 4.49 5.98
N VAL A 64 -15.05 4.71 7.15
CA VAL A 64 -14.75 6.06 7.68
C VAL A 64 -13.95 6.88 6.66
N ALA A 65 -12.91 6.30 6.06
CA ALA A 65 -12.12 6.99 5.05
C ALA A 65 -12.93 7.38 3.81
N ASN A 66 -13.87 6.53 3.37
CA ASN A 66 -14.71 6.82 2.21
C ASN A 66 -15.81 7.83 2.53
N THR A 67 -16.41 7.76 3.72
CA THR A 67 -17.40 8.74 4.20
C THR A 67 -16.80 10.13 4.30
N LEU A 68 -15.61 10.28 4.89
CA LEU A 68 -14.91 11.56 5.00
C LEU A 68 -14.51 12.13 3.62
N LYS A 69 -14.30 11.27 2.62
CA LYS A 69 -14.04 11.65 1.23
C LYS A 69 -15.30 11.92 0.42
N HIS A 70 -16.49 11.83 1.03
CA HIS A 70 -17.79 11.92 0.34
C HIS A 70 -17.86 10.99 -0.88
N THR A 71 -17.39 9.74 -0.73
CA THR A 71 -17.46 8.71 -1.76
C THR A 71 -18.54 7.69 -1.38
N PRO A 72 -19.82 7.92 -1.74
CA PRO A 72 -20.94 7.12 -1.23
C PRO A 72 -21.06 5.74 -1.89
N VAL A 73 -20.52 5.57 -3.10
CA VAL A 73 -20.61 4.31 -3.86
C VAL A 73 -19.22 3.92 -4.34
N ILE A 74 -18.84 2.67 -4.06
CA ILE A 74 -17.54 2.10 -4.45
C ILE A 74 -17.81 1.05 -5.53
N GLU A 75 -17.82 1.50 -6.79
CA GLU A 75 -18.07 0.62 -7.93
C GLU A 75 -16.82 -0.19 -8.28
N ALA A 76 -16.98 -1.49 -8.53
CA ALA A 76 -15.87 -2.35 -8.95
C ALA A 76 -15.17 -1.80 -10.20
N GLY A 77 -13.83 -1.80 -10.18
CA GLY A 77 -13.01 -1.27 -11.28
C GLY A 77 -12.83 0.26 -11.26
N SER A 78 -13.52 1.00 -10.40
CA SER A 78 -13.30 2.44 -10.22
C SER A 78 -11.99 2.74 -9.47
N ASP A 79 -11.51 3.98 -9.61
CA ASP A 79 -10.39 4.48 -8.80
C ASP A 79 -10.71 4.46 -7.30
N ALA A 80 -11.97 4.68 -6.92
CA ALA A 80 -12.42 4.60 -5.53
C ALA A 80 -12.28 3.18 -4.98
N TYR A 81 -12.69 2.18 -5.77
CA TYR A 81 -12.51 0.78 -5.43
C TYR A 81 -11.05 0.40 -5.28
N GLY A 82 -10.18 0.86 -6.18
CA GLY A 82 -8.73 0.62 -6.06
C GLY A 82 -8.15 1.15 -4.75
N ARG A 83 -8.52 2.37 -4.35
CA ARG A 83 -8.08 2.95 -3.06
C ARG A 83 -8.66 2.21 -1.86
N ALA A 84 -9.92 1.80 -1.93
CA ALA A 84 -10.56 1.04 -0.85
C ALA A 84 -9.92 -0.34 -0.69
N LEU A 85 -9.57 -1.01 -1.79
CA LEU A 85 -8.87 -2.29 -1.77
C LEU A 85 -7.44 -2.15 -1.22
N GLU A 86 -6.69 -1.13 -1.64
CA GLU A 86 -5.36 -0.82 -1.08
C GLU A 86 -5.43 -0.58 0.43
N HIS A 87 -6.41 0.21 0.89
CA HIS A 87 -6.64 0.47 2.31
C HIS A 87 -7.02 -0.80 3.07
N LEU A 88 -7.92 -1.63 2.54
CA LEU A 88 -8.25 -2.92 3.14
C LEU A 88 -6.99 -3.80 3.28
N VAL A 89 -6.18 -3.92 2.23
CA VAL A 89 -4.93 -4.70 2.26
C VAL A 89 -3.97 -4.16 3.34
N PHE A 90 -3.84 -2.85 3.48
CA PHE A 90 -3.03 -2.25 4.55
C PHE A 90 -3.52 -2.69 5.94
N LEU A 91 -4.82 -2.59 6.22
CA LEU A 91 -5.39 -2.95 7.52
C LEU A 91 -5.20 -4.43 7.83
N GLU A 92 -5.40 -5.30 6.84
CA GLU A 92 -5.22 -6.75 6.98
C GLU A 92 -3.76 -7.12 7.23
N LEU A 93 -2.82 -6.55 6.45
CA LEU A 93 -1.38 -6.77 6.64
C LEU A 93 -0.92 -6.31 8.03
N ARG A 94 -1.31 -5.11 8.44
CA ARG A 94 -0.95 -4.58 9.76
C ARG A 94 -1.50 -5.48 10.87
N SER A 95 -2.77 -5.85 10.79
CA SER A 95 -3.44 -6.69 11.80
C SER A 95 -2.80 -8.07 11.87
N PHE A 96 -2.45 -8.66 10.73
CA PHE A 96 -1.74 -9.93 10.66
C PHE A 96 -0.38 -9.85 11.36
N LEU A 97 0.45 -8.83 11.05
CA LEU A 97 1.75 -8.66 11.68
C LEU A 97 1.66 -8.49 13.20
N ASP A 98 0.70 -7.69 13.65
CA ASP A 98 0.45 -7.43 15.08
C ASP A 98 -0.04 -8.68 15.82
N TYR A 99 -1.07 -9.36 15.29
CA TYR A 99 -1.66 -10.54 15.94
C TYR A 99 -0.70 -11.73 16.00
N HIS A 100 0.17 -11.88 15.00
CA HIS A 100 1.20 -12.91 14.97
C HIS A 100 2.50 -12.49 15.65
N ARG A 101 2.59 -11.26 16.20
CA ARG A 101 3.79 -10.71 16.88
C ARG A 101 5.06 -10.81 16.02
N LEU A 102 4.92 -10.49 14.74
CA LEU A 102 6.01 -10.57 13.79
C LEU A 102 6.79 -9.26 13.78
N ASP A 103 8.11 -9.34 13.94
CA ASP A 103 9.01 -8.17 13.96
C ASP A 103 9.37 -7.67 12.55
N HIS A 104 8.39 -7.68 11.64
CA HIS A 104 8.54 -7.17 10.28
C HIS A 104 7.95 -5.77 10.19
N GLU A 105 8.77 -4.81 9.76
CA GLU A 105 8.27 -3.47 9.44
C GLU A 105 7.35 -3.53 8.22
N LEU A 106 6.15 -2.94 8.36
CA LEU A 106 5.27 -2.67 7.22
C LEU A 106 5.62 -1.28 6.68
N THR A 107 6.07 -1.23 5.42
CA THR A 107 6.47 0.02 4.75
C THR A 107 5.87 0.10 3.36
N TYR A 108 6.05 1.23 2.67
CA TYR A 108 5.83 1.32 1.23
C TYR A 108 7.09 1.86 0.56
N TRP A 109 7.29 1.63 -0.73
CA TRP A 109 8.42 2.23 -1.44
C TRP A 109 7.96 3.15 -2.56
N ARG A 110 8.57 4.33 -2.65
CA ARG A 110 8.40 5.22 -3.80
C ARG A 110 9.70 5.92 -4.15
N SER A 111 10.15 5.76 -5.38
CA SER A 111 11.32 6.46 -5.90
C SER A 111 10.97 7.88 -6.37
N ARG A 112 11.98 8.76 -6.45
CA ARG A 112 11.84 10.09 -7.09
C ARG A 112 11.42 9.99 -8.56
N SER A 113 11.82 8.92 -9.25
CA SER A 113 11.43 8.60 -10.63
C SER A 113 10.01 7.99 -10.74
N GLN A 114 9.19 8.09 -9.68
CA GLN A 114 7.77 7.71 -9.65
C GLN A 114 7.47 6.21 -9.77
N PHE A 115 8.45 5.33 -9.66
CA PHE A 115 8.17 3.92 -9.35
C PHE A 115 7.69 3.80 -7.91
N GLU A 116 6.74 2.91 -7.69
CA GLU A 116 6.14 2.67 -6.38
C GLU A 116 5.83 1.19 -6.20
N VAL A 117 6.03 0.72 -4.97
CA VAL A 117 5.52 -0.55 -4.46
C VAL A 117 4.60 -0.23 -3.29
N ASP A 118 3.35 -0.71 -3.36
CA ASP A 118 2.30 -0.31 -2.42
C ASP A 118 2.62 -0.71 -0.98
N PHE A 119 3.13 -1.94 -0.77
CA PHE A 119 3.56 -2.42 0.54
C PHE A 119 4.82 -3.27 0.46
N LEU A 120 5.67 -3.17 1.49
CA LEU A 120 6.71 -4.14 1.80
C LEU A 120 6.52 -4.65 3.22
N VAL A 121 6.65 -5.97 3.39
CA VAL A 121 6.75 -6.62 4.70
C VAL A 121 8.20 -7.00 4.93
N GLY A 122 8.86 -6.28 5.83
CA GLY A 122 10.31 -6.33 6.01
C GLY A 122 11.06 -5.99 4.72
N ASP A 123 12.14 -6.73 4.45
CA ASP A 123 12.93 -6.63 3.22
C ASP A 123 12.61 -7.77 2.23
N ASP A 124 11.61 -8.61 2.55
CA ASP A 124 11.42 -9.93 1.93
C ASP A 124 10.22 -9.99 0.97
N ILE A 125 9.12 -9.31 1.26
CA ILE A 125 7.88 -9.43 0.49
C ILE A 125 7.48 -8.07 -0.06
N GLY A 126 7.41 -7.94 -1.37
CA GLY A 126 6.87 -6.76 -2.05
C GLY A 126 5.47 -7.02 -2.60
N ILE A 127 4.55 -6.08 -2.38
CA ILE A 127 3.13 -6.22 -2.72
C ILE A 127 2.66 -5.01 -3.52
N GLU A 128 1.97 -5.27 -4.62
CA GLU A 128 1.28 -4.28 -5.44
C GLU A 128 -0.23 -4.57 -5.45
N VAL A 129 -1.07 -3.54 -5.31
CA VAL A 129 -2.53 -3.68 -5.33
C VAL A 129 -3.10 -3.06 -6.60
N LYS A 130 -3.95 -3.80 -7.30
CA LYS A 130 -4.58 -3.35 -8.56
C LYS A 130 -6.05 -3.72 -8.60
N SER A 131 -6.93 -2.76 -8.88
CA SER A 131 -8.37 -3.00 -9.09
C SER A 131 -8.73 -3.59 -10.46
N LYS A 132 -7.75 -4.02 -11.25
CA LYS A 132 -7.95 -4.54 -12.61
C LYS A 132 -8.33 -6.02 -12.59
N SER A 133 -9.19 -6.41 -13.52
CA SER A 133 -9.58 -7.81 -13.77
C SER A 133 -8.52 -8.63 -14.50
N ARG A 134 -7.48 -7.98 -15.03
CA ARG A 134 -6.31 -8.62 -15.62
C ARG A 134 -5.09 -7.70 -15.46
N VAL A 135 -4.01 -8.27 -14.95
CA VAL A 135 -2.72 -7.60 -14.71
C VAL A 135 -1.73 -7.99 -15.81
N SER A 136 -0.87 -7.08 -16.22
CA SER A 136 0.30 -7.42 -17.03
C SER A 136 1.59 -6.84 -16.44
N PRO A 137 2.78 -7.21 -16.93
CA PRO A 137 4.06 -6.73 -16.38
C PRO A 137 4.20 -5.21 -16.27
N ARG A 138 3.46 -4.47 -17.10
CA ARG A 138 3.45 -3.00 -17.04
C ARG A 138 2.78 -2.44 -15.79
N ASP A 139 1.92 -3.22 -15.13
CA ASP A 139 1.12 -2.81 -13.99
C ASP A 139 1.89 -2.94 -12.66
N TYR A 140 3.00 -3.68 -12.62
CA TYR A 140 3.81 -3.90 -11.41
C TYR A 140 5.30 -3.57 -11.63
N LYS A 141 5.60 -2.62 -12.52
CA LYS A 141 6.97 -2.14 -12.78
C LYS A 141 7.70 -1.66 -11.53
N GLY A 142 6.97 -1.25 -10.49
CA GLY A 142 7.52 -0.91 -9.19
C GLY A 142 8.27 -2.07 -8.54
N LEU A 143 7.66 -3.27 -8.53
CA LEU A 143 8.30 -4.49 -8.02
C LEU A 143 9.55 -4.83 -8.84
N SER A 144 9.48 -4.71 -10.16
CA SER A 144 10.65 -4.93 -11.03
C SER A 144 11.77 -3.93 -10.72
N ALA A 145 11.45 -2.65 -10.56
CA ALA A 145 12.42 -1.60 -10.25
C ALA A 145 13.05 -1.78 -8.86
N LEU A 146 12.26 -2.15 -7.86
CA LEU A 146 12.74 -2.41 -6.50
C LEU A 146 13.65 -3.65 -6.44
N THR A 147 13.36 -4.68 -7.24
CA THR A 147 14.14 -5.93 -7.28
C THR A 147 15.57 -5.73 -7.80
N GLU A 148 15.83 -4.62 -8.52
CA GLU A 148 17.21 -4.25 -8.89
C GLU A 148 18.07 -3.81 -7.69
N GLU A 149 17.45 -3.54 -6.54
CA GLU A 149 18.11 -2.96 -5.35
C GLU A 149 17.90 -3.81 -4.10
N VAL A 150 16.76 -4.50 -3.99
CA VAL A 150 16.37 -5.31 -2.84
C VAL A 150 16.04 -6.72 -3.30
N ARG A 151 16.61 -7.72 -2.64
CA ARG A 151 16.34 -9.13 -2.94
C ARG A 151 15.07 -9.59 -2.25
N LEU A 152 13.93 -9.35 -2.90
CA LEU A 152 12.64 -9.86 -2.44
C LEU A 152 12.57 -11.39 -2.58
N LYS A 153 12.11 -12.09 -1.54
CA LYS A 153 11.75 -13.51 -1.56
C LYS A 153 10.44 -13.74 -2.29
N ARG A 154 9.46 -12.85 -2.10
CA ARG A 154 8.15 -12.92 -2.76
C ARG A 154 7.76 -11.58 -3.37
N LYS A 155 7.13 -11.66 -4.53
CA LYS A 155 6.56 -10.52 -5.28
C LYS A 155 5.11 -10.85 -5.54
N ILE A 156 4.19 -10.09 -4.97
CA ILE A 156 2.76 -10.39 -5.00
C ILE A 156 2.02 -9.22 -5.64
N VAL A 157 1.13 -9.52 -6.58
CA VAL A 157 0.16 -8.57 -7.12
C VAL A 157 -1.23 -9.05 -6.74
N ILE A 158 -1.88 -8.25 -5.89
CA ILE A 158 -3.27 -8.47 -5.48
C ILE A 158 -4.17 -7.80 -6.51
N CYS A 159 -5.07 -8.58 -7.12
CA CYS A 159 -5.92 -8.06 -8.20
C CYS A 159 -7.31 -8.69 -8.27
N GLY A 160 -8.08 -8.27 -9.28
CA GLY A 160 -9.42 -8.78 -9.58
C GLY A 160 -9.43 -9.96 -10.57
N GLU A 161 -8.30 -10.62 -10.81
CA GLU A 161 -8.28 -11.87 -11.58
C GLU A 161 -9.05 -12.99 -10.85
N LYS A 162 -9.56 -13.97 -11.59
CA LYS A 162 -10.34 -15.09 -11.00
C LYS A 162 -9.46 -16.22 -10.46
N MET A 163 -8.28 -16.42 -11.03
CA MET A 163 -7.38 -17.52 -10.70
C MET A 163 -5.99 -16.96 -10.42
N ARG A 164 -5.28 -17.61 -9.49
CA ARG A 164 -3.88 -17.31 -9.26
C ARG A 164 -3.04 -17.76 -10.46
N ARG A 165 -1.99 -17.03 -10.76
CA ARG A 165 -0.95 -17.43 -11.71
C ARG A 165 0.40 -16.83 -11.29
N ARG A 166 1.46 -17.29 -11.93
CA ARG A 166 2.82 -16.77 -11.75
C ARG A 166 3.33 -16.32 -13.12
N ASP A 167 3.91 -15.12 -13.18
CA ASP A 167 4.60 -14.64 -14.38
C ASP A 167 6.06 -15.16 -14.42
N ASP A 168 6.70 -15.06 -15.58
CA ASP A 168 8.03 -15.62 -15.85
C ASP A 168 9.12 -15.12 -14.89
N ASP A 169 8.98 -13.90 -14.38
CA ASP A 169 9.91 -13.31 -13.42
C ASP A 169 9.68 -13.80 -11.98
N GLY A 170 8.73 -14.72 -11.78
CA GLY A 170 8.37 -15.28 -10.48
C GLY A 170 7.30 -14.48 -9.73
N THR A 171 6.80 -13.37 -10.27
CA THR A 171 5.74 -12.57 -9.64
C THR A 171 4.43 -13.34 -9.54
N GLU A 172 3.88 -13.42 -8.34
CA GLU A 172 2.61 -14.08 -8.04
C GLU A 172 1.46 -13.10 -8.26
N ILE A 173 0.53 -13.45 -9.13
CA ILE A 173 -0.65 -12.64 -9.41
C ILE A 173 -1.84 -13.42 -8.85
N MET A 174 -2.53 -12.83 -7.87
CA MET A 174 -3.58 -13.53 -7.15
C MET A 174 -4.83 -12.68 -6.90
N PRO A 175 -6.02 -13.32 -6.89
CA PRO A 175 -7.25 -12.67 -6.46
C PRO A 175 -7.13 -12.18 -5.01
N ALA A 176 -7.73 -11.04 -4.68
CA ALA A 176 -7.75 -10.52 -3.30
C ALA A 176 -8.27 -11.53 -2.27
N THR A 177 -9.31 -12.28 -2.60
CA THR A 177 -9.85 -13.34 -1.71
C THR A 177 -8.81 -14.41 -1.40
N ARG A 178 -8.04 -14.87 -2.41
CA ARG A 178 -6.98 -15.86 -2.22
C ARG A 178 -5.82 -15.30 -1.41
N PHE A 179 -5.48 -14.03 -1.61
CA PHE A 179 -4.47 -13.36 -0.80
C PHE A 179 -4.86 -13.37 0.69
N PHE A 180 -6.09 -12.96 1.04
CA PHE A 180 -6.53 -12.94 2.44
C PHE A 180 -6.63 -14.35 3.05
N GLU A 181 -7.06 -15.35 2.28
CA GLU A 181 -7.02 -16.76 2.71
C GLU A 181 -5.59 -17.23 3.00
N GLU A 182 -4.62 -16.90 2.16
CA GLU A 182 -3.20 -17.24 2.39
C GLU A 182 -2.61 -16.47 3.57
N LEU A 183 -2.94 -15.18 3.72
CA LEU A 183 -2.53 -14.33 4.84
C LEU A 183 -2.91 -14.98 6.17
N TRP A 184 -4.19 -15.26 6.37
CA TRP A 184 -4.70 -15.74 7.66
C TRP A 184 -4.55 -17.25 7.90
N SER A 185 -4.09 -18.01 6.90
CA SER A 185 -3.75 -19.43 7.07
C SER A 185 -2.28 -19.68 7.42
N GLY A 186 -1.47 -18.63 7.55
CA GLY A 186 -0.04 -18.72 7.87
C GLY A 186 0.88 -18.94 6.64
N ARG A 187 0.31 -19.22 5.46
CA ARG A 187 1.07 -19.47 4.21
C ARG A 187 1.66 -18.22 3.56
N PHE A 188 1.42 -17.06 4.14
CA PHE A 188 1.92 -15.79 3.61
C PHE A 188 3.42 -15.58 3.85
N LEU A 189 3.97 -16.15 4.93
CA LEU A 189 5.40 -16.06 5.25
C LEU A 189 6.24 -17.20 4.65
N ASP A 190 5.58 -18.27 4.21
CA ASP A 190 6.18 -19.39 3.48
C ASP A 190 6.67 -18.94 2.08
#